data_AF-A0A9W9DUD9-F1
#
_entry.id   AF-A0A9W9DUD9-F1
#
_cell.length_a   1.000
_cell.length_b   1.000
_cell.length_c   1.000
_cell.angle_alpha   90.00
_cell.angle_beta   90.00
_cell.angle_gamma   90.00
#
_symmetry.space_group_name_H-M   'P 1'
#
loop_
_entity.id
_entity.type
_entity.pdbx_description
1 polymer ?
#
loop_
_entity_poly.entity_id
_entity_poly.type
_entity_poly.pdbx_seq_one_letter_code
_entity_poly.pdbx_strand_id
1 'polypeptide(L)'
;GVMSRPKTSHTTIERRYRTNLNSRITSLKMAVPALRVLEDKEACGVGGGGKKGKGKNATLGKNVVFGSKVKTEGEDGEDVVDAIDERGFVDGVKVARKCSKANVLGKAVEYIR
;
A
#
# COMPACT_ATOMS: atom_id res chain seq x y z
N GLY A 1 26.45 30.87 -5.35
CA GLY A 1 25.51 30.09 -4.51
C GLY A 1 24.19 29.98 -5.21
N VAL A 2 23.67 28.77 -5.42
CA VAL A 2 22.35 28.55 -6.05
C VAL A 2 21.25 28.91 -5.05
N MET A 3 20.57 30.04 -5.25
CA MET A 3 19.40 30.43 -4.46
C MET A 3 18.27 29.42 -4.70
N SER A 4 17.85 28.73 -3.64
CA SER A 4 16.69 27.84 -3.72
C SER A 4 15.43 28.65 -3.99
N ARG A 5 14.68 28.28 -5.03
CA ARG A 5 13.44 28.95 -5.44
C ARG A 5 12.51 29.12 -4.22
N PRO A 6 11.98 30.34 -3.95
CA PRO A 6 11.12 30.58 -2.80
C PRO A 6 9.94 29.62 -2.79
N LYS A 7 9.77 28.88 -1.69
CA LYS A 7 8.57 28.05 -1.49
C LYS A 7 7.42 28.99 -1.18
N THR A 8 6.66 29.34 -2.22
CA THR A 8 5.45 30.15 -2.06
C THR A 8 4.38 29.36 -1.29
N SER A 9 3.45 30.06 -0.64
CA SER A 9 2.29 29.46 0.06
C SER A 9 1.57 28.44 -0.83
N HIS A 10 1.40 28.78 -2.12
CA HIS A 10 0.84 27.90 -3.14
C HIS A 10 1.54 26.53 -3.22
N THR A 11 2.88 26.50 -3.24
CA THR A 11 3.63 25.23 -3.28
C THR A 11 3.53 24.42 -1.99
N THR A 12 3.25 25.09 -0.87
CA THR A 12 3.15 24.46 0.46
C THR A 12 1.78 23.86 0.69
N ILE A 13 0.71 24.55 0.29
CA ILE A 13 -0.68 24.08 0.38
C ILE A 13 -0.86 22.84 -0.49
N GLU A 14 -0.42 22.89 -1.75
CA GLU A 14 -0.49 21.74 -2.66
C GLU A 14 0.30 20.53 -2.13
N ARG A 15 1.52 20.76 -1.61
CA ARG A 15 2.31 19.69 -1.00
C ARG A 15 1.55 19.06 0.18
N ARG A 16 0.94 19.87 1.05
CA ARG A 16 0.17 19.40 2.21
C ARG A 16 -1.03 18.56 1.77
N TYR A 17 -1.78 19.01 0.75
CA TYR A 17 -2.91 18.26 0.19
C TYR A 17 -2.45 16.89 -0.34
N ARG A 18 -1.38 16.86 -1.14
CA ARG A 18 -0.81 15.60 -1.66
C ARG A 18 -0.36 14.67 -0.53
N THR A 19 0.29 15.19 0.50
CA THR A 19 0.73 14.40 1.65
C THR A 19 -0.47 13.82 2.42
N ASN A 20 -1.51 14.61 2.68
CA ASN A 20 -2.70 14.12 3.38
C ASN A 20 -3.40 13.02 2.58
N LEU A 21 -3.55 13.19 1.26
CA LEU A 21 -4.15 12.18 0.40
C LEU A 21 -3.32 10.88 0.40
N ASN A 22 -2.00 10.99 0.25
CA ASN A 22 -1.12 9.83 0.28
C ASN A 22 -1.20 9.08 1.62
N SER A 23 -1.26 9.82 2.74
CA SER A 23 -1.44 9.22 4.07
C SER A 23 -2.73 8.41 4.16
N ARG A 24 -3.86 8.97 3.69
CA ARG A 24 -5.14 8.24 3.66
C ARG A 24 -5.09 6.99 2.78
N ILE A 25 -4.44 7.07 1.61
CA ILE A 25 -4.27 5.89 0.74
C ILE A 25 -3.40 4.82 1.40
N THR A 26 -2.37 5.22 2.15
CA THR A 26 -1.55 4.28 2.93
C THR A 26 -2.37 3.61 4.02
N SER A 27 -3.14 4.37 4.80
CA SER A 27 -4.03 3.78 5.82
C SER A 27 -5.04 2.81 5.21
N LEU A 28 -5.63 3.16 4.06
CA LEU A 28 -6.55 2.27 3.35
C LEU A 28 -5.86 0.98 2.87
N LYS A 29 -4.61 1.05 2.44
CA LYS A 29 -3.83 -0.14 2.07
C LYS A 29 -3.68 -1.09 3.26
N MET A 30 -3.39 -0.56 4.45
CA MET A 30 -3.28 -1.37 5.67
C MET A 30 -4.64 -1.94 6.10
N ALA A 31 -5.73 -1.20 5.92
CA ALA A 31 -7.05 -1.65 6.32
C ALA A 31 -7.64 -2.77 5.43
N VAL A 32 -7.07 -3.05 4.24
CA VAL A 32 -7.61 -4.03 3.29
C VAL A 32 -6.77 -5.31 3.31
N PRO A 33 -7.31 -6.46 3.78
CA PRO A 33 -6.58 -7.73 3.89
C PRO A 33 -5.89 -8.19 2.60
N ALA A 34 -6.59 -8.07 1.47
CA ALA A 34 -6.07 -8.47 0.15
C ALA A 34 -4.88 -7.61 -0.37
N LEU A 35 -4.55 -6.51 0.32
CA LEU A 35 -3.42 -5.63 0.02
C LEU A 35 -2.27 -5.77 1.03
N ARG A 36 -2.56 -6.11 2.29
CA ARG A 36 -1.57 -6.28 3.37
C ARG A 36 -0.61 -7.44 3.12
N VAL A 37 -1.11 -8.53 2.52
CA VAL A 37 -0.29 -9.71 2.17
C VAL A 37 0.89 -9.43 1.23
N LEU A 38 1.01 -8.22 0.68
CA LEU A 38 2.13 -7.79 -0.17
C LEU A 38 3.25 -7.05 0.59
N GLU A 39 3.21 -7.04 1.92
CA GLU A 39 4.07 -6.19 2.78
C GLU A 39 5.54 -6.62 2.91
N ASP A 40 5.94 -7.80 2.44
CA ASP A 40 7.33 -8.30 2.48
C ASP A 40 8.33 -7.53 1.60
N LYS A 41 7.98 -6.33 1.12
CA LYS A 41 8.95 -5.39 0.57
C LYS A 41 8.55 -3.99 0.95
N GLU A 42 9.32 -3.39 1.86
CA GLU A 42 9.32 -1.99 2.30
C GLU A 42 9.51 -0.94 1.16
N ALA A 43 9.16 -1.24 -0.09
CA ALA A 43 9.37 -0.38 -1.24
C ALA A 43 8.07 -0.02 -1.99
N CYS A 44 6.89 -0.19 -1.38
CA CYS A 44 5.65 0.34 -1.93
C CYS A 44 5.01 1.39 -1.02
N GLY A 45 5.77 2.43 -0.70
CA GLY A 45 5.21 3.68 -0.22
C GLY A 45 4.45 4.34 -1.36
N VAL A 46 3.15 4.58 -1.16
CA VAL A 46 2.35 5.47 -2.01
C VAL A 46 2.71 6.93 -1.64
N GLY A 47 3.98 7.28 -1.76
CA GLY A 47 4.54 8.53 -1.28
C GLY A 47 5.75 8.93 -2.10
N GLY A 48 5.59 9.96 -2.93
CA GLY A 48 6.71 10.56 -3.64
C GLY A 48 7.62 11.29 -2.64
N GLY A 49 8.85 10.78 -2.44
CA GLY A 49 9.85 11.45 -1.62
C GLY A 49 11.04 10.62 -1.12
N GLY A 50 11.04 9.29 -1.27
CA GLY A 50 12.19 8.44 -0.92
C GLY A 50 13.02 8.07 -2.15
N LYS A 51 14.36 7.99 -1.99
CA LYS A 51 15.34 7.56 -3.01
C LYS A 51 14.76 6.48 -3.94
N LYS A 52 14.72 6.76 -5.24
CA LYS A 52 14.49 5.75 -6.30
C LYS A 52 15.64 4.73 -6.25
N GLY A 53 15.55 3.72 -5.39
CA GLY A 53 16.09 2.42 -5.76
C GLY A 53 15.34 1.97 -7.01
N LYS A 54 16.04 1.52 -8.05
CA LYS A 54 15.44 0.85 -9.23
C LYS A 54 14.80 -0.49 -8.80
N GLY A 55 13.77 -0.44 -7.96
CA GLY A 55 12.88 -1.56 -7.69
C GLY A 55 11.90 -1.64 -8.85
N LYS A 56 12.14 -2.57 -9.77
CA LYS A 56 11.23 -2.93 -10.86
C LYS A 56 9.82 -3.02 -10.30
N ASN A 57 8.81 -2.51 -11.04
CA ASN A 57 7.39 -2.70 -10.79
C ASN A 57 7.15 -4.01 -10.04
N ALA A 58 6.75 -3.96 -8.76
CA ALA A 58 6.45 -5.15 -7.97
C ALA A 58 5.17 -5.78 -8.51
N THR A 59 5.22 -6.35 -9.71
CA THR A 59 4.40 -7.50 -10.10
C THR A 59 4.64 -8.56 -9.06
N LEU A 60 3.56 -9.10 -8.50
CA LEU A 60 3.47 -10.32 -7.69
C LEU A 60 4.79 -11.09 -7.81
N GLY A 61 5.70 -10.84 -6.87
CA GLY A 61 6.88 -11.66 -6.76
C GLY A 61 6.37 -13.08 -6.60
N LYS A 62 7.11 -14.06 -7.12
CA LYS A 62 6.83 -15.50 -7.05
C LYS A 62 6.71 -16.07 -5.62
N ASN A 63 6.45 -15.21 -4.62
CA ASN A 63 6.50 -15.43 -3.19
C ASN A 63 5.13 -15.29 -2.51
N VAL A 64 4.05 -14.92 -3.22
CA VAL A 64 2.69 -15.10 -2.66
C VAL A 64 2.39 -16.59 -2.71
N VAL A 65 2.66 -17.27 -1.61
CA VAL A 65 2.40 -18.70 -1.47
C VAL A 65 0.91 -18.85 -1.17
N PHE A 66 0.14 -19.31 -2.14
CA PHE A 66 -1.27 -19.66 -1.96
C PHE A 66 -1.40 -20.70 -0.82
N GLY A 67 -2.38 -20.54 0.06
CA GLY A 67 -2.51 -21.34 1.28
C GLY A 67 -1.64 -20.87 2.46
N SER A 68 -0.95 -19.73 2.35
CA SER A 68 -0.15 -19.17 3.45
C SER A 68 -0.94 -18.20 4.31
N LYS A 69 -0.53 -18.14 5.58
CA LYS A 69 -1.02 -17.19 6.58
C LYS A 69 0.01 -16.09 6.74
N VAL A 70 -0.37 -14.84 6.45
CA VAL A 70 0.45 -13.67 6.76
C VAL A 70 0.02 -13.16 8.12
N LYS A 71 0.95 -13.14 9.08
CA LYS A 71 0.71 -12.54 10.40
C LYS A 71 1.10 -11.07 10.32
N THR A 72 0.17 -10.18 10.66
CA THR A 72 0.43 -8.75 10.82
C THR A 72 0.07 -8.36 12.24
N GLU A 73 0.89 -7.53 12.87
CA GLU A 73 0.57 -6.95 14.17
C GLU A 73 -0.64 -6.01 14.02
N GLY A 74 -1.75 -6.33 14.68
CA GLY A 74 -2.93 -5.48 14.74
C GLY A 74 -2.70 -4.23 15.58
N GLU A 75 -3.51 -3.20 15.37
CA GLU A 75 -3.42 -1.93 16.13
C GLU A 75 -3.66 -2.14 17.65
N ASP A 76 -4.38 -3.19 18.04
CA ASP A 76 -4.66 -3.57 19.44
C ASP A 76 -3.63 -4.57 20.03
N GLY A 77 -2.57 -4.89 19.30
CA GLY A 77 -1.55 -5.87 19.73
C GLY A 77 -1.97 -7.33 19.58
N GLU A 78 -3.15 -7.61 19.01
CA GLU A 78 -3.54 -8.95 18.56
C GLU A 78 -2.97 -9.26 17.18
N ASP A 79 -2.49 -10.49 16.99
CA ASP A 79 -2.03 -10.98 15.70
C ASP A 79 -3.21 -11.09 14.73
N VAL A 80 -3.27 -10.21 13.72
CA VAL A 80 -4.23 -10.32 12.62
C VAL A 80 -3.66 -11.24 11.56
N VAL A 81 -4.35 -12.36 11.33
CA VAL A 81 -3.90 -13.39 10.37
C VAL A 81 -4.69 -13.26 9.06
N ASP A 82 -4.01 -12.81 8.01
CA ASP A 82 -4.55 -12.84 6.65
C ASP A 82 -4.28 -14.20 6.03
N ALA A 83 -5.32 -15.03 5.92
CA ALA A 83 -5.24 -16.33 5.27
C ALA A 83 -5.56 -16.21 3.77
N ILE A 84 -4.59 -16.57 2.92
CA ILE A 84 -4.78 -16.65 1.47
C ILE A 84 -5.31 -18.04 1.14
N ASP A 85 -6.50 -18.14 0.58
CA ASP A 85 -7.05 -19.43 0.13
C ASP A 85 -6.26 -20.00 -1.07
N GLU A 86 -6.52 -21.26 -1.43
CA GLU A 86 -5.87 -21.94 -2.55
C GLU A 86 -6.10 -21.23 -3.91
N ARG A 87 -7.14 -20.39 -3.99
CA ARG A 87 -7.53 -19.64 -5.19
C ARG A 87 -6.94 -18.22 -5.21
N GLY A 88 -6.27 -17.81 -4.14
CA GLY A 88 -5.64 -16.49 -3.99
C GLY A 88 -6.59 -15.38 -3.55
N PHE A 89 -7.58 -15.70 -2.73
CA PHE A 89 -8.49 -14.74 -2.11
C PHE A 89 -8.17 -14.60 -0.61
N VAL A 90 -8.32 -13.39 -0.11
CA VAL A 90 -8.31 -13.08 1.32
C VAL A 90 -9.62 -12.38 1.62
N ASP A 91 -10.40 -12.95 2.52
CA ASP A 91 -11.70 -12.43 2.95
C ASP A 91 -12.63 -12.10 1.75
N GLY A 92 -12.73 -13.04 0.81
CA GLY A 92 -13.57 -12.90 -0.40
C GLY A 92 -12.99 -12.02 -1.52
N VAL A 93 -11.89 -11.29 -1.28
CA VAL A 93 -11.26 -10.41 -2.28
C VAL A 93 -10.00 -11.02 -2.86
N LYS A 94 -9.86 -10.99 -4.18
CA LYS A 94 -8.65 -11.51 -4.84
C LYS A 94 -7.44 -10.66 -4.48
N VAL A 95 -6.37 -11.29 -4.00
CA VAL A 95 -5.10 -10.64 -3.64
C VAL A 95 -4.57 -9.79 -4.80
N ALA A 96 -4.19 -8.55 -4.49
CA ALA A 96 -3.63 -7.67 -5.50
C ALA A 96 -2.27 -8.17 -6.00
N ARG A 97 -1.91 -7.80 -7.23
CA ARG A 97 -0.58 -8.10 -7.79
C ARG A 97 0.41 -6.96 -7.70
N LYS A 98 -0.07 -5.74 -7.43
CA LYS A 98 0.67 -4.47 -7.41
C LYS A 98 -0.07 -3.49 -6.50
N CYS A 99 0.64 -2.74 -5.67
CA CYS A 99 0.04 -1.73 -4.79
C CYS A 99 0.01 -0.33 -5.44
N SER A 100 -0.64 -0.20 -6.60
CA SER A 100 -0.90 1.12 -7.19
C SER A 100 -2.09 1.80 -6.51
N LYS A 101 -2.19 3.13 -6.56
CA LYS A 101 -3.37 3.86 -6.04
C LYS A 101 -4.69 3.32 -6.60
N ALA A 102 -4.73 3.05 -7.90
CA ALA A 102 -5.90 2.49 -8.56
C ALA A 102 -6.27 1.10 -8.01
N ASN A 103 -5.27 0.24 -7.80
CA ASN A 103 -5.51 -1.09 -7.24
C ASN A 103 -5.93 -1.03 -5.77
N VAL A 104 -5.35 -0.12 -4.97
CA VAL A 104 -5.75 0.08 -3.57
C VAL A 104 -7.23 0.47 -3.51
N LEU A 105 -7.63 1.46 -4.31
CA LEU A 105 -9.02 1.91 -4.37
C LEU A 105 -9.95 0.82 -4.90
N GLY A 106 -9.57 0.12 -5.97
CA GLY A 106 -10.38 -0.96 -6.54
C GLY A 106 -10.60 -2.10 -5.56
N LYS A 107 -9.54 -2.53 -4.84
CA LYS A 107 -9.63 -3.61 -3.86
C LYS A 107 -10.38 -3.22 -2.61
N ALA A 108 -10.23 -1.98 -2.15
CA ALA A 108 -11.05 -1.46 -1.06
C ALA A 108 -12.54 -1.47 -1.43
N VAL A 109 -12.89 -1.08 -2.65
CA VAL A 109 -14.29 -1.10 -3.12
C VAL A 109 -14.81 -2.53 -3.28
N GLU A 110 -13.98 -3.48 -3.74
CA GLU A 110 -14.35 -4.90 -3.74
C GLU A 110 -14.55 -5.44 -2.32
N TYR A 111 -13.81 -4.94 -1.34
CA TYR A 111 -13.83 -5.43 0.03
C TYR A 111 -15.05 -5.01 0.85
N ILE A 112 -15.56 -3.81 0.61
CA ILE A 112 -16.73 -3.28 1.34
C ILE A 112 -18.08 -3.67 0.71
N ARG A 113 -18.09 -4.54 -0.30
CA ARG A 113 -19.30 -5.01 -0.98
C ARG A 113 -19.84 -6.28 -0.33
#